data_AF-A0A2W6BPW7-F1
#
_entry.id   AF-A0A2W6BPW7-F1
#
_cell.length_a   1.000
_cell.length_b   1.000
_cell.length_c   1.000
_cell.angle_alpha   90.00
_cell.angle_beta   90.00
_cell.angle_gamma   90.00
#
_symmetry.space_group_name_H-M   'P 1'
#
loop_
_entity.id
_entity.type
_entity.pdbx_description
1 polymer ?
#
loop_
_entity_poly.entity_id
_entity_poly.type
_entity_poly.pdbx_seq_one_letter_code
_entity_poly.pdbx_strand_id
1 'polypeptide(L)' 'LEIQANDVRCTHAAAIAQVDPEQLFYLRSRGLRVQDAKRLVIEGFLSALVERFEQGPVREVLADALERRLGLILDG' A
#
# COMPACT_ATOMS: atom_id res chain seq x y z
N LEU A 1 -24.35 -3.40 1.39
CA LEU A 1 -25.09 -2.13 1.64
C LEU A 1 -26.54 -2.47 1.82
N GLU A 2 -27.17 -1.97 2.88
CA GLU A 2 -28.62 -1.90 2.99
C GLU A 2 -29.02 -0.44 2.84
N ILE A 3 -29.83 -0.13 1.83
CA ILE A 3 -30.23 1.25 1.49
C ILE A 3 -31.75 1.31 1.46
N GLN A 4 -32.34 2.07 2.40
CA GLN A 4 -33.74 2.49 2.36
C GLN A 4 -33.81 3.98 1.95
N ALA A 5 -33.60 4.28 0.67
CA ALA A 5 -33.83 5.60 0.09
C ALA A 5 -34.01 5.52 -1.43
N ASN A 6 -34.96 6.30 -1.97
CA ASN A 6 -35.48 6.17 -3.33
C ASN A 6 -34.64 6.81 -4.45
N ASP A 7 -33.46 7.40 -4.18
CA ASP A 7 -32.56 7.84 -5.27
C ASP A 7 -31.12 8.09 -4.79
N VAL A 8 -30.36 7.02 -4.53
CA VAL A 8 -28.93 7.13 -4.23
C VAL A 8 -28.12 6.21 -5.13
N ARG A 9 -27.08 6.75 -5.77
CA ARG A 9 -26.05 5.95 -6.45
C ARG A 9 -24.92 5.66 -5.47
N CYS A 10 -24.84 4.42 -5.02
CA CYS A 10 -23.74 3.94 -4.19
C CYS A 10 -22.90 2.96 -4.99
N THR A 11 -21.63 3.29 -5.26
CA THR A 11 -20.66 2.38 -5.87
C THR A 11 -19.66 1.95 -4.81
N HIS A 12 -19.37 0.64 -4.72
CA HIS A 12 -18.31 0.10 -3.89
C HIS A 12 -17.41 -0.72 -4.80
N ALA A 13 -16.10 -0.48 -4.74
CA ALA A 13 -15.11 -1.25 -5.44
C ALA A 13 -14.09 -1.76 -4.41
N ALA A 14 -13.86 -3.07 -4.42
CA ALA A 14 -12.79 -3.72 -3.68
C ALA A 14 -11.90 -4.41 -4.71
N ALA A 15 -10.59 -4.29 -4.54
CA ALA A 15 -9.61 -4.96 -5.37
C ALA A 15 -8.67 -5.77 -4.49
N ILE A 16 -8.33 -6.97 -4.94
CA ILE A 16 -7.28 -7.81 -4.35
C ILE A 16 -6.26 -8.02 -5.46
N ALA A 17 -5.00 -7.69 -5.20
CA ALA A 17 -3.91 -7.87 -6.14
C ALA A 17 -2.70 -8.49 -5.43
N GLN A 18 -1.98 -9.32 -6.16
CA GLN A 18 -0.65 -9.78 -5.74
C GLN A 18 0.41 -8.80 -6.25
N VAL A 19 1.60 -8.84 -5.65
CA VAL A 19 2.74 -8.07 -6.16
C VAL A 19 3.08 -8.57 -7.56
N ASP A 20 3.19 -7.63 -8.51
CA ASP A 20 3.45 -7.94 -9.92
C ASP A 20 4.83 -8.61 -10.09
N PRO A 21 4.89 -9.86 -10.59
CA PRO A 21 6.13 -10.56 -10.84
C PRO A 21 7.07 -9.85 -11.83
N GLU A 22 6.54 -9.09 -12.79
CA GLU A 22 7.34 -8.36 -13.77
C GLU A 22 8.06 -7.17 -13.12
N GLN A 23 7.36 -6.44 -12.24
CA GLN A 23 7.98 -5.39 -11.41
C GLN A 23 9.09 -5.96 -10.53
N LEU A 24 8.85 -7.12 -9.90
CA LEU A 24 9.86 -7.79 -9.09
C LEU A 24 11.06 -8.24 -9.93
N PHE A 25 10.83 -8.80 -11.12
CA PHE A 25 11.89 -9.19 -12.04
C PHE A 25 12.75 -8.00 -12.44
N TYR A 26 12.10 -6.88 -12.81
CA TYR A 26 12.79 -5.65 -13.18
C TYR A 26 13.68 -5.12 -12.04
N LEU A 27 13.13 -5.00 -10.84
CA LEU A 27 13.88 -4.51 -9.67
C LEU A 27 15.05 -5.45 -9.32
N ARG A 28 14.84 -6.76 -9.38
CA ARG A 28 15.90 -7.75 -9.14
C ARG A 28 16.99 -7.70 -10.20
N SER A 29 16.65 -7.44 -11.46
CA SER A 29 17.63 -7.25 -12.54
C SER A 29 18.57 -6.06 -12.29
N ARG A 30 18.12 -5.09 -11.47
CA ARG A 30 18.90 -3.92 -11.03
C ARG A 30 19.70 -4.16 -9.75
N GLY A 31 19.75 -5.40 -9.26
CA GLY A 31 20.57 -5.80 -8.10
C GLY A 31 19.86 -5.79 -6.76
N LEU A 32 18.55 -5.51 -6.72
CA LEU A 32 17.78 -5.58 -5.48
C LEU A 32 17.56 -7.04 -5.06
N ARG A 33 17.69 -7.32 -3.76
CA ARG A 33 17.28 -8.61 -3.20
C ARG A 33 15.75 -8.72 -3.30
N VAL A 34 15.24 -9.95 -3.28
CA VAL A 34 13.79 -10.21 -3.38
C VAL A 34 13.01 -9.48 -2.28
N GLN A 35 13.52 -9.44 -1.05
CA GLN A 35 12.89 -8.75 0.07
C GLN A 35 12.83 -7.24 -0.16
N ASP A 36 13.96 -6.63 -0.56
CA ASP A 36 14.04 -5.20 -0.83
C ASP A 36 13.13 -4.79 -2.00
N ALA A 37 13.07 -5.61 -3.07
CA ALA A 37 12.19 -5.38 -4.21
C ALA A 37 10.70 -5.43 -3.82
N LYS A 38 10.29 -6.44 -3.03
CA LYS A 38 8.91 -6.54 -2.53
C LYS A 38 8.55 -5.37 -1.63
N ARG A 39 9.44 -5.02 -0.70
CA ARG A 39 9.29 -3.89 0.20
C ARG A 39 9.05 -2.60 -0.60
N LEU A 40 9.90 -2.31 -1.57
CA LEU A 40 9.80 -1.10 -2.39
C LEU A 40 8.45 -0.98 -3.11
N VAL A 41 7.97 -2.07 -3.71
CA VAL A 41 6.68 -2.07 -4.41
C VAL A 41 5.52 -1.83 -3.44
N ILE A 42 5.53 -2.48 -2.28
CA ILE A 42 4.47 -2.33 -1.27
C ILE A 42 4.50 -0.92 -0.66
N GLU A 43 5.68 -0.39 -0.33
CA GLU A 43 5.83 0.98 0.18
C GLU A 43 5.35 2.01 -0.83
N GLY A 44 5.71 1.88 -2.11
CA GLY A 44 5.22 2.77 -3.16
C GLY A 44 3.71 2.70 -3.35
N PHE A 45 3.10 1.51 -3.19
CA PHE A 45 1.64 1.38 -3.20
C PHE A 45 0.98 2.08 -1.99
N LEU A 46 1.57 1.94 -0.81
CA LEU A 46 1.05 2.53 0.43
C LEU A 46 1.34 4.04 0.55
N SER A 47 2.34 4.58 -0.15
CA SER A 47 2.68 6.00 -0.09
C SER A 47 1.51 6.89 -0.53
N ALA A 48 0.74 6.45 -1.53
CA ALA A 48 -0.46 7.14 -1.99
C ALA A 48 -1.52 7.30 -0.88
N LEU A 49 -1.58 6.39 0.10
CA LEU A 49 -2.45 6.53 1.27
C LEU A 49 -1.93 7.61 2.23
N VAL A 50 -0.62 7.62 2.49
CA VAL A 50 0.03 8.59 3.39
C VAL A 50 -0.02 10.00 2.82
N GLU A 51 0.17 10.15 1.51
CA GLU A 51 0.18 11.42 0.80
C GLU A 51 -1.19 12.13 0.77
N ARG A 52 -2.28 11.43 1.11
CA ARG A 52 -3.61 12.05 1.27
C ARG A 52 -3.71 12.93 2.52
N PHE A 53 -2.78 12.81 3.44
CA PHE A 53 -2.73 13.62 4.66
C PHE A 53 -1.76 14.79 4.46
N GLU A 54 -2.15 15.95 4.98
CA GLU A 54 -1.28 17.12 5.05
C GLU A 54 -0.02 16.80 5.85
N GLN A 55 1.05 17.54 5.59
CA GLN A 55 2.30 17.39 6.33
C GLN A 55 2.06 17.71 7.81
N GLY A 56 2.68 16.92 8.70
CA GLY A 56 2.59 17.12 10.14
C GLY A 56 2.43 15.82 10.93
N PRO A 57 2.09 15.92 12.23
CA PRO A 57 2.20 14.80 13.17
C PRO A 57 1.36 13.58 12.79
N VAL A 58 0.17 13.81 12.20
CA VAL A 58 -0.71 12.71 11.79
C VAL A 58 -0.09 11.89 10.67
N ARG A 59 0.52 12.55 9.68
CA ARG A 59 1.19 11.90 8.56
C ARG A 59 2.40 11.11 9.03
N GLU A 60 3.20 11.68 9.94
CA GLU A 60 4.38 11.03 10.53
C GLU A 60 3.98 9.77 11.29
N VAL A 61 2.99 9.87 12.18
CA VAL A 61 2.50 8.72 12.95
C VAL A 61 1.99 7.60 12.03
N LEU A 62 1.30 7.95 10.95
CA LEU A 62 0.80 6.98 9.98
C LEU A 62 1.95 6.32 9.20
N ALA A 63 2.91 7.10 8.73
CA ALA A 63 4.09 6.59 8.02
C ALA A 63 4.87 5.61 8.90
N ASP A 64 5.15 5.98 10.15
CA ASP A 64 5.86 5.15 11.11
C ASP A 64 5.08 3.86 11.44
N ALA A 65 3.76 3.95 11.56
CA ALA A 65 2.92 2.79 11.83
C ALA A 65 2.95 1.79 10.68
N LEU A 66 2.90 2.28 9.44
CA LEU A 66 3.01 1.45 8.23
C LEU A 66 4.39 0.81 8.12
N GLU A 67 5.46 1.56 8.34
CA GLU A 67 6.83 1.05 8.29
C GLU A 67 7.05 -0.08 9.31
N ARG A 68 6.65 0.14 10.57
CA ARG A 68 6.72 -0.89 11.62
C ARG A 68 5.93 -2.14 11.24
N ARG A 69 4.70 -1.98 10.75
CA ARG A 69 3.84 -3.11 10.39
C ARG A 69 4.42 -3.89 9.21
N LEU A 70 4.97 -3.19 8.21
CA LEU A 70 5.58 -3.82 7.05
C LEU A 70 6.85 -4.60 7.42
N GLY A 71 7.69 -4.05 8.30
CA GLY A 71 8.85 -4.77 8.85
C GLY A 71 8.47 -6.09 9.51
N LEU A 72 7.43 -6.09 10.36
CA LEU A 72 6.94 -7.32 10.99
C LEU A 72 6.42 -8.38 10.01
N ILE A 73 5.92 -7.97 8.84
CA ILE A 73 5.34 -8.89 7.84
C ILE A 73 6.40 -9.43 6.88
N LEU A 74 7.38 -8.60 6.49
CA LEU A 74 8.36 -8.96 5.46
C LEU A 74 9.68 -9.50 6.03
N ASP A 75 10.04 -9.10 7.26
CA ASP A 75 11.29 -9.49 7.92
C ASP A 75 11.09 -10.62 8.95
N GLY A 76 9.85 -11.07 9.15
CA GLY A 76 9.46 -12.17 10.03
C GLY A 76 9.47 -13.55 9.37
#